data_AF-A0A1V1UIL2-F1
#
_entry.id   AF-A0A1V1UIL2-F1
#
_cell.length_a   1.000
_cell.length_b   1.000
_cell.length_c   1.000
_cell.angle_alpha   90.00
_cell.angle_beta   90.00
_cell.angle_gamma   90.00
#
_symmetry.space_group_name_H-M   'P 1'
#
loop_
_entity.id
_entity.type
_entity.pdbx_description
1 polymer ?
#
loop_
_entity_poly.entity_id
_entity_poly.type
_entity_poly.pdbx_seq_one_letter_code
_entity_poly.pdbx_strand_id
1 'polypeptide(L)' 'MNYHSNKKPIGTTARTGERCPESGVWKSQDVNSTTAPIAKGNVMPPHGGRAVTWKLIQYA' A
#
# COMPACT_ATOMS: atom_id res chain seq x y z
N MET A 1 -7.23 6.69 27.34
CA MET A 1 -7.91 6.70 26.03
C MET A 1 -7.22 5.71 25.12
N ASN A 2 -7.85 4.58 24.79
CA ASN A 2 -7.26 3.57 23.92
C ASN A 2 -7.39 4.05 22.46
N TYR A 3 -6.31 4.58 21.89
CA TYR A 3 -6.20 4.86 20.47
C TYR A 3 -6.21 3.53 19.68
N HIS A 4 -7.38 2.92 19.50
CA HIS A 4 -7.60 1.98 18.41
C HIS A 4 -7.61 2.79 17.12
N SER A 5 -6.42 3.22 16.68
CA SER A 5 -6.24 3.73 15.34
C SER A 5 -6.72 2.61 14.42
N ASN A 6 -7.77 2.88 13.64
CA ASN A 6 -8.37 2.00 12.63
C ASN A 6 -7.38 1.78 11.47
N LYS A 7 -6.18 1.30 11.82
CA LYS A 7 -5.09 1.04 10.92
C LYS A 7 -5.37 -0.27 10.23
N LYS A 8 -5.21 -0.30 8.92
CA LYS A 8 -5.30 -1.58 8.21
C LYS A 8 -4.14 -2.48 8.65
N PRO A 9 -4.35 -3.80 8.80
CA PRO A 9 -3.29 -4.71 9.22
C PRO A 9 -2.15 -4.76 8.19
N ILE A 10 -0.91 -4.99 8.64
CA ILE A 10 0.19 -5.38 7.76
C ILE A 10 -0.23 -6.61 6.94
N GLY A 11 0.09 -6.60 5.66
CA GLY A 11 -0.37 -7.58 4.69
C GLY A 11 -1.65 -7.17 3.95
N THR A 12 -2.28 -6.05 4.32
CA THR A 12 -3.36 -5.44 3.52
C THR A 12 -2.89 -5.24 2.10
N THR A 13 -3.78 -5.53 1.15
CA THR A 13 -3.51 -5.33 -0.28
C THR A 13 -4.40 -4.24 -0.86
N ALA A 14 -3.90 -3.58 -1.90
CA ALA A 14 -4.65 -2.61 -2.70
C ALA A 14 -4.10 -2.61 -4.13
N ARG A 15 -4.95 -2.40 -5.13
CA ARG A 15 -4.52 -2.32 -6.53
C ARG A 15 -4.12 -0.90 -6.92
N THR A 16 -3.29 -0.82 -7.94
CA THR A 16 -2.98 0.42 -8.66
C THR A 16 -4.26 1.16 -9.05
N GLY A 17 -4.29 2.47 -8.84
CA GLY A 17 -5.47 3.30 -9.08
C GLY A 17 -6.44 3.38 -7.89
N GLU A 18 -6.37 2.46 -6.92
CA GLU A 18 -7.15 2.54 -5.69
C GLU A 18 -6.52 3.53 -4.70
N ARG A 19 -7.35 4.10 -3.82
CA ARG A 19 -6.86 4.93 -2.71
C ARG A 19 -6.17 4.04 -1.69
N CYS A 20 -4.96 4.44 -1.31
CA CYS A 20 -4.16 3.79 -0.31
C CYS A 20 -4.92 3.76 1.03
N PRO A 21 -5.19 2.58 1.59
CA PRO A 21 -6.02 2.49 2.76
C PRO A 21 -5.25 2.78 4.06
N GLU A 22 -3.91 2.72 4.03
CA GLU A 22 -3.04 2.94 5.18
C GLU A 22 -1.66 3.50 4.80
N SER A 23 -1.17 4.48 5.57
CA SER A 23 0.15 5.07 5.34
C SER A 23 1.24 4.07 5.70
N GLY A 24 2.15 3.80 4.77
CA GLY A 24 3.24 2.87 5.02
C GLY A 24 4.10 2.55 3.80
N VAL A 25 4.98 1.58 3.98
CA VAL A 25 5.76 1.00 2.89
C VAL A 25 4.96 -0.14 2.29
N TRP A 26 4.69 -0.02 1.00
CA TRP A 26 3.94 -0.99 0.21
C TRP A 26 4.86 -1.69 -0.76
N LYS A 27 4.73 -3.01 -0.88
CA LYS A 27 5.47 -3.87 -1.80
C LYS A 27 4.57 -4.32 -2.94
N SER A 28 4.96 -4.07 -4.19
CA SER A 28 4.26 -4.61 -5.34
C SER A 28 4.41 -6.13 -5.40
N GLN A 29 3.32 -6.82 -5.72
CA GLN A 29 3.20 -8.28 -5.79
C GLN A 29 3.46 -8.80 -7.21
N ASP A 30 4.24 -8.08 -8.01
CA ASP A 30 4.65 -8.51 -9.36
C ASP A 30 5.94 -9.31 -9.32
N VAL A 31 6.28 -9.93 -10.46
CA VAL A 31 7.54 -10.65 -10.69
C VAL A 31 8.76 -9.78 -10.32
N ASN A 32 8.73 -8.51 -10.71
CA ASN A 32 9.73 -7.51 -10.33
C ASN A 32 9.19 -6.69 -9.15
N SER A 33 9.10 -7.31 -7.97
CA SER A 33 8.55 -6.67 -6.77
C SER A 33 9.34 -5.41 -6.40
N THR A 34 8.63 -4.29 -6.21
CA THR A 34 9.19 -2.98 -5.82
C THR A 34 8.56 -2.51 -4.53
N THR A 35 9.29 -1.79 -3.69
CA THR A 35 8.73 -1.13 -2.50
C THR A 35 8.62 0.37 -2.68
N ALA A 36 7.51 0.96 -2.26
CA ALA A 36 7.29 2.40 -2.29
C ALA A 36 6.60 2.87 -1.00
N PRO A 37 7.02 4.01 -0.41
CA PRO A 37 6.28 4.66 0.66
C PRO A 37 5.04 5.36 0.09
N ILE A 38 3.85 5.01 0.61
CA ILE A 38 2.57 5.54 0.13
C ILE A 38 1.72 5.95 1.33
N ALA A 39 1.31 7.22 1.36
CA ALA A 39 0.44 7.75 2.39
C ALA A 39 -1.02 7.32 2.16
N LYS A 40 -1.77 7.11 3.25
CA LYS A 40 -3.21 6.87 3.24
C LYS A 40 -3.94 7.97 2.46
N GLY A 41 -4.87 7.57 1.62
CA GLY A 41 -5.65 8.46 0.75
C GLY A 41 -4.99 8.73 -0.60
N ASN A 42 -3.67 8.56 -0.75
CA ASN A 42 -3.00 8.71 -2.04
C ASN A 42 -3.35 7.56 -2.99
N VAL A 43 -3.34 7.82 -4.29
CA VAL A 43 -3.58 6.78 -5.29
C VAL A 43 -2.37 5.85 -5.38
N MET A 44 -2.62 4.54 -5.36
CA MET A 44 -1.58 3.53 -5.55
C MET A 44 -0.93 3.70 -6.93
N PRO A 45 0.40 3.87 -7.01
CA PRO A 45 1.09 4.16 -8.25
C PRO A 45 1.16 2.92 -9.16
N PRO A 46 1.13 3.11 -10.49
CA PRO A 46 1.41 2.04 -11.43
C PRO A 46 2.89 1.68 -11.42
N HIS A 47 3.20 0.38 -11.56
CA HIS A 47 4.57 -0.10 -11.71
C HIS A 47 4.81 -0.50 -13.17
N GLY A 48 5.75 0.18 -13.84
CA GLY A 48 6.07 -0.08 -15.26
C GLY A 48 4.90 0.15 -16.22
N GLY A 49 4.00 1.10 -15.91
CA GLY A 49 2.79 1.36 -16.71
C GLY A 49 1.70 0.29 -16.60
N ARG A 50 1.85 -0.67 -15.68
CA ARG A 50 0.88 -1.75 -15.45
C ARG A 50 0.18 -1.57 -14.12
N ALA A 51 -1.07 -2.04 -14.07
CA ALA A 51 -1.82 -2.11 -12.83
C ALA A 51 -1.34 -3.32 -12.03
N VAL A 52 -0.79 -3.04 -10.85
CA VAL A 52 -0.20 -4.04 -9.96
C VAL A 52 -0.90 -4.05 -8.62
N THR A 53 -0.75 -5.15 -7.89
CA THR A 53 -1.26 -5.27 -6.52
C THR A 53 -0.16 -4.91 -5.55
N TRP A 54 -0.43 -3.97 -4.65
CA TRP A 54 0.46 -3.55 -3.58
C TRP A 54 0.08 -4.25 -2.29
N LYS A 55 1.07 -4.62 -1.48
CA LYS A 55 0.91 -5.23 -0.16
C LYS A 55 1.62 -4.39 0.89
N LEU A 56 0.90 -3.96 1.93
CA LEU A 56 1.48 -3.22 3.05
C LEU A 56 2.46 -4.13 3.79
N ILE A 57 3.72 -3.73 3.90
CA ILE A 57 4.76 -4.49 4.60
C ILE A 57 5.24 -3.79 5.88
N GLN A 58 5.05 -2.47 5.98
CA GLN A 58 5.46 -1.68 7.14
C GLN A 58 4.58 -0.43 7.26
N TYR A 59 4.29 0.01 8.49
CA TYR A 59 3.64 1.31 8.73
C TYR A 59 4.64 2.47 8.55
N ALA A 60 4.13 3.65 8.19
CA ALA A 60 4.91 4.90 8.17
C ALA A 60 4.99 5.52 9.57
#